data_AF-F7KYF8-F1
#
_entry.id   AF-F7KYF8-F1
#
_cell.length_a   1.000
_cell.length_b   1.000
_cell.length_c   1.000
_cell.angle_alpha   90.00
_cell.angle_beta   90.00
_cell.angle_gamma   90.00
#
_symmetry.space_group_name_H-M   'P 1'
#
loop_
_entity.id
_entity.type
_entity.pdbx_description
1 polymer ?
#
loop_
_entity_poly.entity_id
_entity_poly.type
_entity_poly.pdbx_seq_one_letter_code
_entity_poly.pdbx_strand_id
1 'polypeptide(L)'
;MKIISKFKDFYDYKVAKYGVDEKLVYNRKTYYDYYKILHINILTDENGRVSIEDFNKNLKENIKYFKHNNHNKILIIGEKIIHLFFTENKVYTHFDIENPEKIADHTYKYWAYYTDTKEIIFNDGKKFEFFITFNDIWNDLFSYDRKRFLSYLNTPKDDILFNESMILIEYVGKVDKKTIRYPNSIYKIIYNPNLSQMGIYFDEDFIWQSLVEFLSNKRSEKEISPEVSNENKILSKGFDLKTSFRPSMKKKYKGDI
;
A
#
# COMPACT_ATOMS: atom_id res chain seq x y z
N MET A 1 15.37 10.84 3.84
CA MET A 1 13.99 11.35 3.80
C MET A 1 13.80 12.38 4.92
N LYS A 2 13.82 13.67 4.61
CA LYS A 2 13.51 14.73 5.59
C LYS A 2 11.99 14.86 5.66
N ILE A 3 11.40 14.68 6.84
CA ILE A 3 9.98 14.91 7.07
C ILE A 3 9.74 16.43 6.99
N ILE A 4 9.03 16.87 5.96
CA ILE A 4 8.43 18.20 5.83
C ILE A 4 6.94 17.87 5.64
N SER A 5 6.02 17.96 6.59
CA SER A 5 5.80 18.82 7.73
C SER A 5 4.71 18.15 8.59
N LYS A 6 4.61 18.42 9.90
CA LYS A 6 3.61 17.84 10.83
C LYS A 6 2.18 18.42 10.68
N PHE A 7 1.92 19.16 9.61
CA PHE A 7 0.89 20.20 9.55
C PHE A 7 -0.03 20.07 8.34
N LYS A 8 -0.30 18.85 7.87
CA LYS A 8 -1.27 18.68 6.77
C LYS A 8 -2.66 19.21 7.18
N ASP A 9 -3.06 18.97 8.43
CA ASP A 9 -4.30 19.51 9.02
C ASP A 9 -4.26 21.03 9.27
N PHE A 10 -3.06 21.62 9.41
CA PHE A 10 -2.93 23.06 9.56
C PHE A 10 -3.17 23.78 8.24
N TYR A 11 -2.82 23.18 7.12
CA TYR A 11 -3.03 23.81 5.82
C TYR A 11 -4.52 23.96 5.52
N ASP A 12 -5.32 22.93 5.78
CA ASP A 12 -6.77 23.00 5.58
C ASP A 12 -7.44 23.96 6.58
N TYR A 13 -6.99 23.99 7.85
CA TYR A 13 -7.38 25.02 8.82
C TYR A 13 -7.01 26.45 8.36
N LYS A 14 -5.84 26.61 7.73
CA LYS A 14 -5.36 27.90 7.22
C LYS A 14 -6.08 28.33 5.96
N VAL A 15 -6.40 27.41 5.04
CA VAL A 15 -7.19 27.70 3.84
C VAL A 15 -8.61 28.12 4.22
N ALA A 16 -9.24 27.44 5.19
CA ALA A 16 -10.55 27.83 5.71
C ALA A 16 -10.56 29.22 6.38
N LYS A 17 -9.44 29.60 7.02
CA LYS A 17 -9.33 30.88 7.76
C LYS A 17 -8.77 32.05 6.94
N TYR A 18 -7.96 31.78 5.92
CA TYR A 18 -7.18 32.80 5.19
C TYR A 18 -7.33 32.73 3.66
N GLY A 19 -8.12 31.79 3.13
CA GLY A 19 -8.26 31.57 1.69
C GLY A 19 -7.10 30.76 1.10
N VAL A 20 -7.24 30.40 -0.19
CA VAL A 20 -6.19 29.69 -0.94
C VAL A 20 -5.13 30.69 -1.39
N ASP A 21 -3.86 30.44 -1.07
CA ASP A 21 -2.74 31.26 -1.56
C ASP A 21 -2.42 30.88 -3.01
N GLU A 22 -2.67 31.79 -3.96
CA GLU A 22 -2.41 31.60 -5.39
C GLU A 22 -0.94 31.32 -5.72
N LYS A 23 0.00 31.63 -4.81
CA LYS A 23 1.43 31.35 -4.98
C LYS A 23 1.84 30.00 -4.41
N LEU A 24 1.03 29.37 -3.56
CA LEU A 24 1.33 28.08 -2.95
C LEU A 24 0.73 26.93 -3.79
N VAL A 25 1.44 26.56 -4.86
CA VAL A 25 1.06 25.41 -5.69
C VAL A 25 1.56 24.12 -5.05
N TYR A 26 0.66 23.37 -4.41
CA TYR A 26 0.95 22.01 -3.92
C TYR A 26 1.01 21.03 -5.11
N ASN A 27 2.20 20.91 -5.71
CA ASN A 27 2.46 19.93 -6.75
C ASN A 27 2.55 18.52 -6.15
N ARG A 28 1.41 17.85 -5.99
CA ARG A 28 1.38 16.39 -5.77
C ARG A 28 1.71 15.72 -7.10
N LYS A 29 3.00 15.45 -7.34
CA LYS A 29 3.41 14.68 -8.52
C LYS A 29 3.24 13.19 -8.21
N THR A 30 2.62 12.45 -9.12
CA THR A 30 2.83 11.00 -9.22
C THR A 30 4.30 10.85 -9.60
N TYR A 31 5.13 10.45 -8.65
CA TYR A 31 6.59 10.59 -8.81
C TYR A 31 7.19 9.53 -9.71
N TYR A 32 6.58 8.34 -9.79
CA TYR A 32 7.07 7.24 -10.60
C TYR A 32 5.92 6.33 -11.01
N ASP A 33 6.00 5.83 -12.25
CA ASP A 33 5.19 4.73 -12.77
C ASP A 33 6.13 3.72 -13.44
N TYR A 34 5.92 2.43 -13.21
CA TYR A 34 6.68 1.37 -13.85
C TYR A 34 5.81 0.12 -14.05
N TYR A 35 6.27 -0.78 -14.92
CA TYR A 35 5.68 -2.10 -15.06
C TYR A 35 6.50 -3.12 -14.27
N LYS A 36 5.82 -3.95 -13.47
CA LYS A 36 6.40 -5.12 -12.82
C LYS A 36 6.05 -6.36 -13.61
N ILE A 37 7.07 -7.11 -14.02
CA ILE A 37 6.94 -8.36 -14.76
C ILE A 37 7.40 -9.49 -13.83
N LEU A 38 6.50 -10.41 -13.51
CA LEU A 38 6.88 -11.56 -12.68
C LEU A 38 7.82 -12.47 -13.48
N HIS A 39 8.92 -12.97 -12.90
CA HIS A 39 9.74 -14.06 -13.47
C HIS A 39 10.38 -13.85 -14.88
N ILE A 40 10.73 -12.62 -15.28
CA ILE A 40 11.52 -12.34 -16.49
C ILE A 40 12.84 -11.64 -16.12
N ASN A 41 13.93 -11.98 -16.82
CA ASN A 41 15.24 -11.31 -16.75
C ASN A 41 15.57 -10.48 -18.01
N ILE A 42 14.59 -10.24 -18.88
CA ILE A 42 14.75 -9.46 -20.12
C ILE A 42 14.36 -8.01 -19.83
N LEU A 43 15.35 -7.12 -19.78
CA LEU A 43 15.21 -5.66 -19.65
C LEU A 43 14.53 -5.17 -18.35
N THR A 44 14.46 -6.02 -17.34
CA THR A 44 13.99 -5.65 -16.00
C THR A 44 15.15 -5.45 -15.04
N ASP A 45 14.96 -4.60 -14.03
CA ASP A 45 15.88 -4.50 -12.90
C ASP A 45 15.85 -5.76 -12.01
N GLU A 46 16.68 -5.76 -10.96
CA GLU A 46 16.77 -6.86 -9.97
C GLU A 46 15.45 -7.18 -9.26
N ASN A 47 14.48 -6.25 -9.28
CA ASN A 47 13.15 -6.38 -8.68
C ASN A 47 12.06 -6.71 -9.72
N GLY A 48 12.45 -7.02 -10.96
CA GLY A 48 11.52 -7.35 -12.05
C GLY A 48 10.79 -6.14 -12.62
N ARG A 49 11.35 -4.93 -12.52
CA ARG A 49 10.71 -3.67 -12.94
C ARG A 49 11.29 -3.15 -14.24
N VAL A 50 10.43 -2.50 -15.01
CA VAL A 50 10.81 -1.79 -16.23
C VAL A 50 10.12 -0.43 -16.27
N SER A 51 10.87 0.62 -16.62
CA SER A 51 10.34 1.97 -16.76
C SER A 51 9.22 2.00 -17.82
N ILE A 52 8.30 2.96 -17.75
CA ILE A 52 7.27 3.12 -18.79
C ILE A 52 7.90 3.31 -20.18
N GLU A 53 8.98 4.09 -20.26
CA GLU A 53 9.66 4.42 -21.51
C GLU A 53 10.27 3.17 -22.14
N ASP A 54 11.02 2.40 -21.35
CA ASP A 54 11.64 1.15 -21.83
C ASP A 54 10.61 0.08 -22.14
N PHE A 55 9.53 0.01 -21.37
CA PHE A 55 8.42 -0.89 -21.64
C PHE A 55 7.77 -0.57 -22.98
N ASN A 56 7.41 0.70 -23.20
CA ASN A 56 6.76 1.15 -24.42
C ASN A 56 7.65 0.94 -25.65
N LYS A 57 8.96 1.14 -25.50
CA LYS A 57 9.93 1.01 -26.59
C LYS A 57 10.26 -0.45 -26.92
N ASN A 58 10.39 -1.31 -25.91
CA ASN A 58 11.04 -2.62 -26.10
C ASN A 58 10.12 -3.82 -25.83
N LEU A 59 9.06 -3.67 -25.03
CA LEU A 59 8.28 -4.80 -24.53
C LEU A 59 6.81 -4.76 -24.96
N LYS A 60 6.26 -3.59 -25.28
CA LYS A 60 4.84 -3.37 -25.58
C LYS A 60 4.24 -4.36 -26.58
N GLU A 61 4.98 -4.69 -27.63
CA GLU A 61 4.52 -5.56 -28.72
C GLU A 61 4.52 -7.06 -28.34
N ASN A 62 5.29 -7.45 -27.33
CA ASN A 62 5.42 -8.83 -26.86
C ASN A 62 4.41 -9.18 -25.77
N ILE A 63 3.37 -8.35 -25.59
CA ILE A 63 2.41 -8.45 -24.50
C ILE A 63 1.05 -8.83 -25.04
N LYS A 64 0.53 -9.93 -24.49
CA LYS A 64 -0.87 -10.26 -24.61
C LYS A 64 -1.64 -9.47 -23.56
N TYR A 65 -2.12 -8.30 -23.99
CA TYR A 65 -2.96 -7.43 -23.16
C TYR A 65 -4.20 -8.17 -22.68
N PHE A 66 -4.59 -7.87 -21.44
CA PHE A 66 -5.83 -8.33 -20.89
C PHE A 66 -6.99 -7.69 -21.68
N LYS A 67 -7.89 -8.54 -22.20
CA LYS A 67 -8.90 -8.11 -23.19
C LYS A 67 -10.16 -7.51 -22.56
N HIS A 68 -10.32 -7.68 -21.25
CA HIS A 68 -11.55 -7.31 -20.55
C HIS A 68 -11.33 -6.05 -19.73
N ASN A 69 -12.17 -5.04 -19.96
CA ASN A 69 -12.07 -3.76 -19.25
C ASN A 69 -12.71 -3.82 -17.86
N ASN A 70 -13.54 -4.83 -17.61
CA ASN A 70 -14.21 -5.11 -16.35
C ASN A 70 -13.35 -6.01 -15.46
N HIS A 71 -12.25 -5.48 -14.93
CA HIS A 71 -11.45 -6.14 -13.89
C HIS A 71 -11.15 -5.16 -12.76
N ASN A 72 -10.88 -5.68 -11.58
CA ASN A 72 -10.58 -4.83 -10.43
C ASN A 72 -9.14 -4.30 -10.49
N LYS A 73 -8.94 -3.07 -10.03
CA LYS A 73 -7.62 -2.52 -9.68
C LYS A 73 -7.43 -2.59 -8.17
N ILE A 74 -6.18 -2.58 -7.72
CA ILE A 74 -5.85 -2.61 -6.29
C ILE A 74 -5.23 -1.28 -5.89
N LEU A 75 -5.86 -0.59 -4.95
CA LEU A 75 -5.31 0.59 -4.30
C LEU A 75 -4.89 0.22 -2.88
N ILE A 76 -3.63 0.47 -2.56
CA ILE A 76 -3.09 0.31 -1.22
C ILE A 76 -2.98 1.70 -0.59
N ILE A 77 -3.53 1.87 0.61
CA ILE A 77 -3.44 3.09 1.41
C ILE A 77 -2.99 2.71 2.82
N GLY A 78 -1.74 3.05 3.15
CA GLY A 78 -1.09 2.56 4.35
C GLY A 78 -1.00 1.02 4.32
N GLU A 79 -1.59 0.38 5.33
CA GLU A 79 -1.74 -1.08 5.41
C GLU A 79 -3.04 -1.61 4.77
N LYS A 80 -3.98 -0.72 4.43
CA LYS A 80 -5.29 -1.12 3.90
C LYS A 80 -5.22 -1.37 2.40
N ILE A 81 -5.95 -2.39 1.96
CA ILE A 81 -6.11 -2.74 0.55
C ILE A 81 -7.54 -2.47 0.14
N ILE A 82 -7.69 -1.87 -1.04
CA ILE A 82 -8.97 -1.46 -1.57
C ILE A 82 -9.09 -1.95 -3.01
N HIS A 83 -10.10 -2.78 -3.25
CA HIS A 83 -10.48 -3.19 -4.60
C HIS A 83 -11.29 -2.07 -5.23
N LEU A 84 -10.91 -1.68 -6.45
CA LEU A 84 -11.56 -0.66 -7.24
C LEU A 84 -12.20 -1.30 -8.48
N PHE A 85 -13.49 -1.05 -8.69
CA PHE A 85 -14.26 -1.54 -9.82
C PHE A 85 -14.72 -0.36 -10.68
N PHE A 86 -14.11 -0.21 -11.85
CA PHE A 86 -14.39 0.89 -12.76
C PHE A 86 -15.62 0.56 -13.61
N THR A 87 -16.65 1.41 -13.52
CA THR A 87 -17.83 1.35 -14.40
C THR A 87 -17.88 2.60 -15.27
N GLU A 88 -18.80 2.64 -16.23
CA GLU A 88 -18.97 3.80 -17.12
C GLU A 88 -19.29 5.09 -16.35
N ASN A 89 -19.99 4.99 -15.22
CA ASN A 89 -20.55 6.15 -14.51
C ASN A 89 -19.83 6.50 -13.20
N LYS A 90 -19.24 5.51 -12.53
CA LYS A 90 -18.49 5.72 -11.28
C LYS A 90 -17.51 4.59 -10.99
N VAL A 91 -16.60 4.84 -10.05
CA VAL A 91 -15.73 3.80 -9.50
C VAL A 91 -16.34 3.31 -8.19
N TYR A 92 -16.60 2.01 -8.11
CA TYR A 92 -17.02 1.36 -6.87
C TYR A 92 -15.82 0.79 -6.13
N THR A 93 -16.00 0.57 -4.85
CA THR A 93 -15.05 -0.11 -3.97
C THR A 93 -15.67 -1.37 -3.39
N HIS A 94 -14.85 -2.21 -2.75
CA HIS A 94 -15.37 -3.35 -2.00
C HIS A 94 -16.27 -2.96 -0.81
N PHE A 95 -16.20 -1.72 -0.32
CA PHE A 95 -17.12 -1.20 0.70
C PHE A 95 -18.53 -0.96 0.16
N ASP A 96 -18.67 -0.81 -1.16
CA ASP A 96 -19.94 -0.58 -1.82
C ASP A 96 -20.68 -1.88 -2.15
N ILE A 97 -20.11 -3.04 -1.82
CA ILE A 97 -20.69 -4.35 -2.11
C ILE A 97 -21.75 -4.70 -1.07
N GLU A 98 -22.94 -5.10 -1.54
CA GLU A 98 -24.09 -5.44 -0.68
C GLU A 98 -23.81 -6.65 0.21
N ASN A 99 -23.18 -7.69 -0.35
CA ASN A 99 -22.87 -8.91 0.36
C ASN A 99 -21.48 -9.45 -0.04
N PRO A 100 -20.40 -8.93 0.57
CA PRO A 100 -19.04 -9.35 0.25
C PRO A 100 -18.77 -10.81 0.63
N GLU A 101 -19.45 -11.34 1.66
CA GLU A 101 -19.30 -12.73 2.10
C GLU A 101 -19.77 -13.72 1.04
N LYS A 102 -20.86 -13.42 0.32
CA LYS A 102 -21.33 -14.26 -0.81
C LYS A 102 -20.34 -14.38 -1.96
N ILE A 103 -19.42 -13.42 -2.09
CA ILE A 103 -18.35 -13.47 -3.10
C ILE A 103 -17.25 -14.43 -2.62
N ALA A 104 -16.92 -14.41 -1.33
CA ALA A 104 -15.92 -15.29 -0.73
C ALA A 104 -16.42 -16.73 -0.53
N ASP A 105 -17.73 -16.95 -0.38
CA ASP A 105 -18.36 -18.21 0.03
C ASP A 105 -18.62 -19.21 -1.11
N HIS A 106 -17.63 -19.44 -1.96
CA HIS A 106 -17.67 -20.57 -2.88
C HIS A 106 -16.67 -21.63 -2.45
N THR A 107 -17.16 -22.51 -1.58
CA THR A 107 -16.57 -23.83 -1.31
C THR A 107 -16.14 -24.45 -2.64
N TYR A 108 -14.83 -24.68 -2.76
CA TYR A 108 -14.12 -25.25 -3.90
C TYR A 108 -14.95 -26.25 -4.73
N LYS A 109 -15.65 -25.73 -5.72
CA LYS A 109 -16.18 -26.52 -6.81
C LYS A 109 -15.19 -26.39 -7.94
N TYR A 110 -14.60 -27.52 -8.35
CA TYR A 110 -13.57 -27.63 -9.40
C TYR A 110 -13.91 -26.83 -10.68
N TRP A 111 -15.20 -26.58 -10.91
CA TRP A 111 -15.78 -25.84 -12.03
C TRP A 111 -15.67 -24.30 -11.90
N ALA A 112 -15.49 -23.76 -10.69
CA ALA A 112 -15.27 -22.34 -10.46
C ALA A 112 -13.91 -21.84 -11.00
N TYR A 113 -12.96 -22.75 -11.24
CA TYR A 113 -11.71 -22.46 -11.97
C TYR A 113 -11.93 -22.16 -13.46
N TYR A 114 -13.09 -22.50 -14.01
CA TYR A 114 -13.37 -22.39 -15.45
C TYR A 114 -14.25 -21.19 -15.80
N THR A 115 -14.77 -20.47 -14.80
CA THR A 115 -15.48 -19.21 -15.01
C THR A 115 -14.54 -18.07 -14.67
N ASP A 116 -13.98 -17.43 -15.70
CA ASP A 116 -13.08 -16.27 -15.54
C ASP A 116 -13.79 -15.03 -14.98
N THR A 117 -15.13 -15.08 -14.84
CA THR A 117 -15.98 -13.97 -14.43
C THR A 117 -16.78 -14.25 -13.16
N LYS A 118 -17.03 -13.17 -12.40
CA LYS A 118 -17.91 -13.15 -11.22
C LYS A 118 -18.82 -11.94 -11.26
N GLU A 119 -20.06 -12.11 -10.81
CA GLU A 119 -21.00 -11.01 -10.62
C GLU A 119 -20.94 -10.54 -9.16
N ILE A 120 -20.84 -9.23 -8.96
CA ILE A 120 -21.03 -8.55 -7.68
C ILE A 120 -22.24 -7.63 -7.77
N ILE A 121 -22.94 -7.48 -6.65
CA ILE A 121 -24.07 -6.55 -6.51
C ILE A 121 -23.65 -5.49 -5.51
N PHE A 122 -23.77 -4.23 -5.91
CA PHE A 122 -23.47 -3.09 -5.05
C PHE A 122 -24.70 -2.66 -4.24
N ASN A 123 -24.49 -1.86 -3.20
CA ASN A 123 -25.52 -1.32 -2.31
C ASN A 123 -26.61 -0.52 -3.05
N ASP A 124 -26.34 -0.03 -4.26
CA ASP A 124 -27.31 0.66 -5.12
C ASP A 124 -28.05 -0.28 -6.09
N GLY A 125 -27.90 -1.59 -5.93
CA GLY A 125 -28.53 -2.64 -6.74
C GLY A 125 -27.89 -2.86 -8.11
N LYS A 126 -26.85 -2.11 -8.47
CA LYS A 126 -26.14 -2.31 -9.74
C LYS A 126 -25.29 -3.56 -9.69
N LYS A 127 -25.32 -4.28 -10.80
CA LYS A 127 -24.55 -5.51 -11.02
C LYS A 127 -23.27 -5.19 -11.77
N PHE A 128 -22.18 -5.85 -11.40
CA PHE A 128 -20.92 -5.76 -12.10
C PHE A 128 -20.34 -7.15 -12.27
N GLU A 129 -20.25 -7.59 -13.51
CA GLU A 129 -19.49 -8.80 -13.84
C GLU A 129 -18.03 -8.40 -14.01
N PHE A 130 -17.12 -9.02 -13.26
CA PHE A 130 -15.70 -8.72 -13.33
C PHE A 130 -14.86 -9.97 -13.53
N PHE A 131 -13.75 -9.79 -14.24
CA PHE A 131 -12.77 -10.82 -14.44
C PHE A 131 -11.77 -10.89 -13.30
N ILE A 132 -11.43 -12.11 -12.93
CA ILE A 132 -10.48 -12.37 -11.85
C ILE A 132 -9.05 -12.21 -12.37
N THR A 133 -8.41 -11.09 -12.05
CA THR A 133 -7.00 -10.82 -12.43
C THR A 133 -5.99 -11.21 -11.35
N PHE A 134 -6.46 -11.53 -10.14
CA PHE A 134 -5.65 -11.92 -8.98
C PHE A 134 -6.18 -13.23 -8.37
N ASN A 135 -6.21 -14.31 -9.16
CA ASN A 135 -6.94 -15.54 -8.80
C ASN A 135 -6.38 -16.26 -7.55
N ASP A 136 -5.08 -16.22 -7.35
CA ASP A 136 -4.43 -16.99 -6.26
C ASP A 136 -4.66 -16.37 -4.86
N ILE A 137 -5.25 -15.17 -4.78
CA ILE A 137 -5.57 -14.48 -3.52
C ILE A 137 -7.09 -14.38 -3.28
N TRP A 138 -7.89 -15.15 -4.04
CA TRP A 138 -9.35 -15.11 -4.02
C TRP A 138 -9.98 -15.46 -2.66
N ASN A 139 -9.49 -16.51 -2.00
CA ASN A 139 -10.05 -16.95 -0.70
C ASN A 139 -9.98 -15.87 0.38
N ASP A 140 -9.11 -14.89 0.16
CA ASP A 140 -8.84 -13.81 1.09
C ASP A 140 -9.10 -12.45 0.43
N LEU A 141 -9.86 -12.40 -0.67
CA LEU A 141 -9.95 -11.24 -1.57
C LEU A 141 -10.17 -9.92 -0.83
N PHE A 142 -10.98 -9.94 0.23
CA PHE A 142 -11.28 -8.78 1.06
C PHE A 142 -10.61 -8.79 2.44
N SER A 143 -9.86 -9.84 2.78
CA SER A 143 -9.25 -10.03 4.11
C SER A 143 -7.73 -10.02 4.12
N TYR A 144 -7.06 -10.06 2.95
CA TYR A 144 -5.60 -10.08 2.92
C TYR A 144 -4.99 -8.69 3.19
N ASP A 145 -3.86 -8.70 3.92
CA ASP A 145 -3.09 -7.49 4.21
C ASP A 145 -2.08 -7.14 3.10
N ARG A 146 -1.52 -5.93 3.22
CA ARG A 146 -0.46 -5.43 2.34
C ARG A 146 0.68 -6.41 2.14
N LYS A 147 1.16 -7.07 3.20
CA LYS A 147 2.34 -7.93 3.14
C LYS A 147 2.05 -9.18 2.32
N ARG A 148 0.89 -9.80 2.55
CA ARG A 148 0.42 -10.96 1.79
C ARG A 148 0.22 -10.63 0.32
N PHE A 149 -0.39 -9.48 0.02
CA PHE A 149 -0.58 -9.04 -1.37
C PHE A 149 0.75 -8.77 -2.10
N LEU A 150 1.68 -8.04 -1.48
CA LEU A 150 2.97 -7.77 -2.11
C LEU A 150 3.81 -9.03 -2.27
N SER A 151 3.70 -9.99 -1.34
CA SER A 151 4.30 -11.32 -1.49
C SER A 151 3.75 -12.08 -2.70
N TYR A 152 2.45 -11.96 -3.00
CA TYR A 152 1.85 -12.56 -4.20
C TYR A 152 2.47 -12.01 -5.49
N LEU A 153 2.82 -10.71 -5.50
CA LEU A 153 3.52 -10.09 -6.60
C LEU A 153 5.03 -10.41 -6.62
N ASN A 154 5.48 -11.43 -5.90
CA ASN A 154 6.89 -11.79 -5.72
C ASN A 154 7.77 -10.57 -5.40
N THR A 155 7.29 -9.72 -4.49
CA THR A 155 8.00 -8.51 -4.10
C THR A 155 9.01 -8.82 -2.99
N PRO A 156 10.32 -8.51 -3.18
CA PRO A 156 11.31 -8.66 -2.13
C PRO A 156 10.93 -7.87 -0.87
N LYS A 157 11.27 -8.37 0.32
CA LYS A 157 10.83 -7.75 1.59
C LYS A 157 11.40 -6.34 1.81
N ASP A 158 12.56 -6.06 1.24
CA ASP A 158 13.30 -4.80 1.29
C ASP A 158 12.91 -3.82 0.16
N ASP A 159 12.02 -4.25 -0.74
CA ASP A 159 11.55 -3.45 -1.86
C ASP A 159 10.81 -2.16 -1.38
N ILE A 160 11.03 -1.05 -2.08
CA ILE A 160 10.37 0.25 -1.86
C ILE A 160 8.84 0.18 -1.86
N LEU A 161 8.22 -0.81 -2.50
CA LEU A 161 6.79 -1.08 -2.45
C LEU A 161 6.30 -1.39 -1.06
N PHE A 162 7.12 -1.90 -0.13
CA PHE A 162 6.73 -2.01 1.28
C PHE A 162 6.78 -0.65 1.99
N ASN A 163 7.46 0.31 1.37
CA ASN A 163 7.73 1.60 1.96
C ASN A 163 6.77 2.73 1.55
N GLU A 164 6.07 2.57 0.43
CA GLU A 164 5.23 3.63 -0.15
C GLU A 164 3.82 3.65 0.43
N SER A 165 3.37 4.82 0.89
CA SER A 165 2.11 4.92 1.63
C SER A 165 0.87 4.77 0.76
N MET A 166 0.96 5.08 -0.53
CA MET A 166 -0.16 4.94 -1.46
C MET A 166 0.31 4.41 -2.82
N ILE A 167 -0.26 3.29 -3.23
CA ILE A 167 0.15 2.58 -4.45
C ILE A 167 -1.10 2.08 -5.16
N LEU A 168 -1.19 2.35 -6.46
CA LEU A 168 -2.18 1.74 -7.33
C LEU A 168 -1.51 0.67 -8.20
N ILE A 169 -2.14 -0.49 -8.27
CA ILE A 169 -1.65 -1.67 -8.97
C ILE A 169 -2.73 -2.11 -9.95
N GLU A 170 -2.36 -2.12 -11.23
CA GLU A 170 -3.25 -2.47 -12.33
C GLU A 170 -2.72 -3.71 -13.05
N TYR A 171 -3.58 -4.68 -13.31
CA TYR A 171 -3.21 -5.82 -14.14
C TYR A 171 -3.26 -5.44 -15.61
N VAL A 172 -2.17 -5.69 -16.34
CA VAL A 172 -2.03 -5.27 -17.74
C VAL A 172 -2.25 -6.43 -18.70
N GLY A 173 -1.80 -7.62 -18.32
CA GLY A 173 -1.84 -8.81 -19.17
C GLY A 173 -0.70 -9.75 -18.86
N LYS A 174 -0.30 -10.54 -19.87
CA LYS A 174 0.83 -11.47 -19.75
C LYS A 174 1.77 -11.32 -20.93
N VAL A 175 3.03 -11.64 -20.72
CA VAL A 175 3.99 -11.78 -21.83
C VAL A 175 3.54 -12.93 -22.75
N ASP A 176 3.66 -12.73 -24.06
CA ASP A 176 3.24 -13.72 -25.06
C ASP A 176 4.05 -15.02 -24.87
N LYS A 177 3.36 -16.15 -24.97
CA LYS A 177 3.95 -17.49 -24.94
C LYS A 177 4.94 -17.72 -26.09
N LYS A 178 4.79 -16.97 -27.19
CA LYS A 178 5.78 -16.98 -28.28
C LYS A 178 7.15 -16.50 -27.82
N THR A 179 7.20 -15.68 -26.77
CA THR A 179 8.43 -15.09 -26.22
C THR A 179 8.98 -15.90 -25.05
N ILE A 180 8.12 -16.54 -24.23
CA ILE A 180 8.53 -17.31 -23.05
C ILE A 180 7.66 -18.54 -22.77
N ARG A 181 8.25 -19.57 -22.13
CA ARG A 181 7.59 -20.85 -21.83
C ARG A 181 6.40 -20.72 -20.85
N TYR A 182 6.47 -19.80 -19.90
CA TYR A 182 5.40 -19.52 -18.93
C TYR A 182 4.99 -18.05 -19.02
N PRO A 183 3.74 -17.73 -19.39
CA PRO A 183 3.32 -16.35 -19.62
C PRO A 183 3.25 -15.59 -18.29
N ASN A 184 4.17 -14.65 -18.14
CA ASN A 184 4.36 -13.91 -16.92
C ASN A 184 3.41 -12.72 -16.83
N SER A 185 2.74 -12.60 -15.68
CA SER A 185 1.83 -11.50 -15.40
C SER A 185 2.58 -10.17 -15.33
N ILE A 186 1.95 -9.14 -15.89
CA ILE A 186 2.46 -7.79 -15.94
C ILE A 186 1.50 -6.90 -15.16
N TYR A 187 2.05 -6.12 -14.25
CA TYR A 187 1.32 -5.16 -13.45
C TYR A 187 1.87 -3.76 -13.70
N LYS A 188 1.00 -2.78 -13.89
CA LYS A 188 1.38 -1.36 -13.85
C LYS A 188 1.29 -0.90 -12.40
N ILE A 189 2.35 -0.27 -11.91
CA ILE A 189 2.43 0.25 -10.55
C ILE A 189 2.55 1.78 -10.63
N ILE A 190 1.67 2.46 -9.91
CA ILE A 190 1.55 3.92 -9.87
C ILE A 190 1.69 4.36 -8.42
N TYR A 191 2.69 5.20 -8.13
CA TYR A 191 2.91 5.72 -6.78
C TYR A 191 2.18 7.03 -6.55
N ASN A 192 1.49 7.15 -5.40
CA ASN A 192 0.72 8.33 -5.03
C ASN A 192 -0.26 8.75 -6.17
N PRO A 193 -1.17 7.85 -6.60
CA PRO A 193 -2.16 8.13 -7.62
C PRO A 193 -3.03 9.33 -7.23
N ASN A 194 -3.44 10.11 -8.23
CA ASN A 194 -4.41 11.18 -8.02
C ASN A 194 -5.83 10.60 -8.01
N LEU A 195 -6.35 10.35 -6.80
CA LEU A 195 -7.65 9.70 -6.61
C LEU A 195 -8.81 10.49 -7.23
N SER A 196 -8.79 11.83 -7.17
CA SER A 196 -9.88 12.64 -7.73
C SER A 196 -9.91 12.62 -9.25
N GLN A 197 -8.74 12.60 -9.91
CA GLN A 197 -8.65 12.41 -11.36
C GLN A 197 -9.17 11.05 -11.82
N MET A 198 -9.15 10.07 -10.91
CA MET A 198 -9.69 8.73 -11.15
C MET A 198 -11.17 8.61 -10.79
N GLY A 199 -11.81 9.67 -10.29
CA GLY A 199 -13.20 9.64 -9.82
C GLY A 199 -13.40 8.83 -8.54
N ILE A 200 -12.34 8.69 -7.72
CA ILE A 200 -12.36 7.95 -6.45
C ILE A 200 -12.47 8.95 -5.30
N TYR A 201 -13.48 8.74 -4.46
CA TYR A 201 -13.74 9.56 -3.29
C TYR A 201 -13.83 8.65 -2.07
N PHE A 202 -12.94 8.86 -1.11
CA PHE A 202 -12.97 8.20 0.19
C PHE A 202 -13.32 9.21 1.27
N ASP A 203 -13.85 8.70 2.36
CA ASP A 203 -13.92 9.42 3.62
C ASP A 203 -12.53 9.91 4.04
N GLU A 204 -12.43 11.18 4.43
CA GLU A 204 -11.16 11.83 4.76
C GLU A 204 -10.50 11.21 6.01
N ASP A 205 -11.32 10.86 7.01
CA ASP A 205 -10.86 10.23 8.25
C ASP A 205 -10.29 8.84 7.96
N PHE A 206 -10.95 8.06 7.09
CA PHE A 206 -10.43 6.75 6.67
C PHE A 206 -9.02 6.87 6.04
N ILE A 207 -8.81 7.83 5.14
CA ILE A 207 -7.50 8.05 4.51
C ILE A 207 -6.48 8.48 5.54
N TRP A 208 -6.83 9.44 6.40
CA TRP A 208 -5.95 9.95 7.44
C TRP A 208 -5.51 8.85 8.41
N GLN A 209 -6.48 8.11 8.98
CA GLN A 209 -6.22 7.02 9.91
C GLN A 209 -5.34 5.93 9.29
N SER A 210 -5.64 5.51 8.06
CA SER A 210 -4.85 4.48 7.35
C SER A 210 -3.40 4.89 7.15
N LEU A 211 -3.16 6.17 6.83
CA LEU A 211 -1.81 6.71 6.66
C LEU A 211 -1.08 6.89 8.00
N VAL A 212 -1.77 7.38 9.03
CA VAL A 212 -1.20 7.57 10.38
C VAL A 212 -0.80 6.23 10.98
N GLU A 213 -1.64 5.21 10.87
CA GLU A 213 -1.36 3.83 11.31
C GLU A 213 -0.07 3.31 10.65
N PHE A 214 0.01 3.38 9.31
CA PHE A 214 1.16 2.93 8.54
C PHE A 214 2.46 3.65 8.92
N LEU A 215 2.42 4.98 9.01
CA LEU A 215 3.59 5.78 9.37
C LEU A 215 4.03 5.56 10.82
N SER A 216 3.09 5.29 11.72
CA SER A 216 3.38 4.99 13.12
C SER A 216 4.07 3.64 13.26
N ASN A 217 3.55 2.59 12.61
CA ASN A 217 4.16 1.27 12.59
C ASN A 217 5.61 1.32 12.09
N LYS A 218 5.86 2.09 11.03
CA LYS A 218 7.21 2.30 10.49
C LYS A 218 8.17 3.04 11.41
N ARG A 219 7.66 3.91 12.29
CA ARG A 219 8.50 4.55 13.32
C ARG A 219 8.87 3.54 14.38
N SER A 220 7.91 2.75 14.86
CA SER A 220 8.15 1.71 15.86
C SER A 220 9.14 0.64 15.38
N GLU A 221 9.11 0.27 14.10
CA GLU A 221 10.11 -0.64 13.51
C GLU A 221 11.54 -0.06 13.48
N LYS A 222 11.68 1.27 13.38
CA LYS A 222 12.97 1.97 13.34
C LYS A 222 13.45 2.46 14.72
N GLU A 223 12.55 2.57 15.69
CA GLU A 223 12.86 2.90 17.08
C GLU A 223 13.41 1.67 17.82
N ILE A 224 14.50 1.10 17.31
CA ILE A 224 15.50 0.52 18.20
C ILE A 224 16.20 1.74 18.80
N SER A 225 15.66 2.24 19.91
CA SER A 225 16.37 3.27 20.67
C SER A 225 17.78 2.73 20.93
N PRO A 226 18.87 3.45 20.59
CA PRO A 226 20.19 2.98 20.95
C PRO A 226 20.19 2.68 22.44
N GLU A 227 20.87 1.62 22.87
CA GLU A 227 21.04 1.35 24.31
C GLU A 227 21.79 2.53 24.91
N VAL A 228 21.03 3.52 25.40
CA VAL A 228 21.59 4.68 26.08
C VAL A 228 21.97 4.19 27.46
N SER A 229 23.28 4.24 27.77
CA SER A 229 23.78 3.92 29.10
C SER A 229 23.00 4.71 30.16
N ASN A 230 22.85 4.14 31.35
CA ASN A 230 22.13 4.82 32.44
C ASN A 230 22.73 6.21 32.74
N GLU A 231 24.04 6.36 32.58
CA GLU A 231 24.75 7.63 32.75
C GLU A 231 24.26 8.70 31.74
N ASN A 232 24.15 8.32 30.47
CA ASN A 232 23.67 9.21 29.41
C ASN A 232 22.18 9.54 29.57
N LYS A 233 21.37 8.62 30.11
CA LYS A 233 19.96 8.88 30.46
C LYS A 233 19.85 9.93 31.57
N ILE A 234 20.66 9.81 32.62
CA ILE A 234 20.68 10.74 33.78
C ILE A 234 21.13 12.14 33.32
N LEU A 235 22.21 12.23 32.54
CA LEU A 235 22.71 13.49 31.95
C LEU A 235 21.66 14.16 31.03
N SER A 236 20.99 13.39 30.17
CA SER A 236 19.99 13.93 29.23
C SER A 236 18.77 14.57 29.93
N LYS A 237 18.51 14.17 31.17
CA LYS A 237 17.43 14.69 32.02
C LYS A 237 17.90 15.83 32.93
N GLY A 238 19.14 16.29 32.76
CA GLY A 238 19.73 17.40 33.52
C GLY A 238 20.16 17.03 34.93
N PHE A 239 20.27 15.74 35.26
CA PHE A 239 20.73 15.29 36.56
C PHE A 239 22.25 15.14 36.57
N ASP A 240 22.89 15.58 37.66
CA ASP A 240 24.31 15.37 37.90
C ASP A 240 24.56 13.91 38.31
N LEU A 241 25.55 13.27 37.69
CA LEU A 241 25.96 11.89 37.99
C LEU A 241 26.68 11.77 39.35
N LYS A 242 27.20 12.88 39.87
CA LYS A 242 28.07 12.88 41.06
C LYS A 242 27.31 12.92 42.37
N THR A 243 26.03 13.29 42.35
CA THR A 243 25.28 13.60 43.57
C THR A 243 23.94 12.86 43.58
N SER A 244 23.86 11.78 44.37
CA SER A 244 22.56 11.20 44.72
C SER A 244 21.90 12.06 45.79
N PHE A 245 20.69 12.58 45.54
CA PHE A 245 19.87 13.26 46.55
C PHE A 245 19.43 12.32 47.69
N ARG A 246 19.66 11.01 47.54
CA ARG A 246 19.35 10.02 48.55
C ARG A 246 20.51 9.92 49.55
N PRO A 247 20.24 10.05 50.86
CA PRO A 247 21.25 9.76 51.88
C PRO A 247 21.78 8.34 51.70
N SER A 248 23.10 8.17 51.71
CA SER A 248 23.70 6.84 51.66
C SER A 248 23.28 6.06 52.91
N MET A 249 22.45 5.04 52.75
CA MET A 249 22.12 4.16 53.86
C MET A 249 23.39 3.43 54.28
N LYS A 250 23.86 3.67 55.51
CA LYS A 250 24.92 2.86 56.10
C LYS A 250 24.42 1.41 56.10
N LYS A 251 25.23 0.48 55.58
CA LYS A 251 24.95 -0.95 55.71
C LYS A 251 24.88 -1.25 57.22
N LYS A 252 23.74 -1.73 57.71
CA LYS A 252 23.68 -2.34 59.04
C LYS A 252 24.63 -3.53 59.01
N TYR A 253 25.67 -3.50 59.85
CA TYR A 253 26.45 -4.70 60.12
C TYR A 253 25.53 -5.71 60.79
N LYS A 254 25.53 -6.96 60.30
CA LYS A 254 24.82 -8.06 60.95
C LYS A 254 25.54 -8.35 62.26
N GLY A 255 25.00 -7.86 63.36
CA GLY A 255 25.54 -8.06 64.69
C GLY A 255 25.44 -6.75 65.45
N ASP A 256 24.27 -6.53 66.05
CA ASP A 256 24.02 -5.80 67.29
C ASP A 256 22.49 -5.74 67.41
N ILE A 257 21.97 -6.83 67.99
CA ILE A 257 20.63 -6.90 68.61
C ILE A 257 20.80 -6.32 70.02
#